data_AF-H1W2F2-F1
#
_entry.id   AF-H1W2F2-F1
#
_cell.length_a   1.000
_cell.length_b   1.000
_cell.length_c   1.000
_cell.angle_alpha   90.00
_cell.angle_beta   90.00
_cell.angle_gamma   90.00
#
_symmetry.space_group_name_H-M   'P 1'
#
loop_
_entity.id
_entity.type
_entity.pdbx_description
1 polymer ?
#
loop_
_entity_poly.entity_id
_entity_poly.type
_entity_poly.pdbx_seq_one_letter_code
_entity_poly.pdbx_strand_id
1 'polypeptide(L)'
;MGKYTEYEVKQALDAVANGQSIHKASSEWGIPRSTLRHRLQGVQARTAAFCDLQRLSPDQEAKLAEWVRIQHALGLAPTHQQVRVFAGRILHAIGDTEPIGKGWIQAFLKRNPSVKVQRSRPIDSRRINGASTEVIRDWFKLLAIPEIKGIKPANRYNMDETGILEGQGSNGLVLGMSETKS
;
A
#
# COMPACT_ATOMS: atom_id res chain seq x y z
N MET A 1 -2.34 1.22 -26.40
CA MET A 1 -2.22 -0.17 -25.93
C MET A 1 -3.44 -0.45 -25.06
N GLY A 2 -4.25 -1.44 -25.42
CA GLY A 2 -5.46 -1.80 -24.63
C GLY A 2 -5.07 -2.14 -23.19
N LYS A 3 -5.84 -1.63 -22.23
CA LYS A 3 -5.71 -1.92 -20.80
C LYS A 3 -6.32 -3.30 -20.53
N TYR A 4 -5.62 -4.36 -20.90
CA TYR A 4 -5.99 -5.71 -20.45
C TYR A 4 -5.03 -6.19 -19.35
N THR A 5 -5.56 -6.94 -18.40
CA THR A 5 -4.89 -7.49 -17.23
C THR A 5 -4.48 -8.94 -17.47
N GLU A 6 -3.49 -9.45 -16.74
CA GLU A 6 -3.14 -10.89 -16.83
C GLU A 6 -4.30 -11.79 -16.38
N TYR A 7 -5.21 -11.29 -15.54
CA TYR A 7 -6.44 -11.98 -15.18
C TYR A 7 -7.35 -12.19 -16.39
N GLU A 8 -7.63 -11.13 -17.16
CA GLU A 8 -8.42 -11.23 -18.39
C GLU A 8 -7.74 -12.11 -19.43
N VAL A 9 -6.40 -12.06 -19.52
CA VAL A 9 -5.63 -12.98 -20.37
C VAL A 9 -5.83 -14.42 -19.96
N LYS A 10 -5.81 -14.72 -18.66
CA LYS A 10 -6.06 -16.07 -18.15
C LYS A 10 -7.48 -16.53 -18.48
N GLN A 11 -8.49 -15.69 -18.23
CA GLN A 11 -9.89 -16.00 -18.56
C GLN A 11 -10.08 -16.27 -20.07
N ALA A 12 -9.45 -15.47 -20.93
CA ALA A 12 -9.50 -15.67 -22.37
C ALA A 12 -8.81 -16.99 -22.80
N LEU A 13 -7.72 -17.38 -22.15
CA LEU A 13 -7.05 -18.66 -22.41
C LEU A 13 -7.89 -19.84 -21.95
N ASP A 14 -8.54 -19.75 -20.79
CA ASP A 14 -9.45 -20.77 -20.27
C ASP A 14 -10.67 -20.93 -21.22
N ALA A 15 -11.20 -19.83 -21.75
CA ALA A 15 -12.27 -19.87 -22.73
C ALA A 15 -11.86 -20.56 -24.04
N VAL A 16 -10.63 -20.33 -24.51
CA VAL A 16 -10.06 -21.03 -25.67
C VAL A 16 -9.86 -22.52 -25.38
N ALA A 17 -9.38 -22.88 -24.18
CA ALA A 17 -9.25 -24.26 -23.75
C ALA A 17 -10.62 -24.98 -23.69
N ASN A 18 -11.68 -24.26 -23.34
CA ASN A 18 -13.07 -24.74 -23.34
C ASN A 18 -13.73 -24.77 -24.74
N GLY A 19 -12.94 -24.62 -25.82
CA GLY A 19 -13.40 -24.78 -27.21
C GLY A 19 -13.84 -23.50 -27.91
N GLN A 20 -13.69 -22.31 -27.29
CA GLN A 20 -13.87 -21.07 -28.03
C GLN A 20 -12.72 -20.83 -29.02
N SER A 21 -13.01 -20.22 -30.17
CA SER A 21 -11.97 -19.81 -31.10
C SER A 21 -11.17 -18.62 -30.56
N ILE A 22 -9.88 -18.55 -30.90
CA ILE A 22 -9.00 -17.43 -30.50
C ILE A 22 -9.59 -16.08 -30.95
N HIS A 23 -10.26 -16.04 -32.10
CA HIS A 23 -10.91 -14.83 -32.60
C HIS A 23 -12.07 -14.39 -31.70
N LYS A 24 -12.92 -15.34 -31.27
CA LYS A 24 -14.04 -15.07 -30.38
C LYS A 24 -13.55 -14.59 -29.01
N ALA A 25 -12.60 -15.30 -28.40
CA ALA A 25 -12.01 -14.92 -27.12
C ALA A 25 -11.30 -13.54 -27.18
N SER A 26 -10.60 -13.25 -28.28
CA SER A 26 -9.96 -11.96 -28.51
C SER A 26 -10.98 -10.81 -28.55
N SER A 27 -12.10 -11.00 -29.23
CA SER A 27 -13.17 -10.00 -29.32
C SER A 27 -13.93 -9.82 -28.01
N GLU A 28 -14.19 -10.91 -27.28
CA GLU A 28 -14.94 -10.92 -26.03
C GLU A 28 -14.17 -10.22 -24.90
N TRP A 29 -12.88 -10.51 -24.79
CA TRP A 29 -12.02 -10.00 -23.72
C TRP A 29 -11.19 -8.77 -24.11
N GLY A 30 -11.31 -8.29 -25.36
CA GLY A 30 -10.56 -7.11 -25.84
C GLY A 30 -9.04 -7.31 -25.92
N ILE A 31 -8.57 -8.55 -25.97
CA ILE A 31 -7.14 -8.91 -25.97
C ILE A 31 -6.68 -9.15 -27.41
N PRO A 32 -5.55 -8.61 -27.87
CA PRO A 32 -5.03 -8.90 -29.20
C PRO A 32 -4.81 -10.40 -29.45
N ARG A 33 -5.24 -10.89 -30.61
CA ARG A 33 -5.04 -12.29 -31.05
C ARG A 33 -3.58 -12.75 -30.96
N SER A 34 -2.64 -11.85 -31.27
CA SER A 34 -1.20 -12.12 -31.16
C SER A 34 -0.78 -12.45 -29.74
N THR A 35 -1.31 -11.74 -28.74
CA THR A 35 -1.05 -11.98 -27.32
C THR A 35 -1.56 -13.37 -26.90
N LEU A 36 -2.79 -13.73 -27.27
CA LEU A 36 -3.36 -15.06 -26.96
C LEU A 36 -2.57 -16.17 -27.66
N ARG A 37 -2.18 -15.97 -28.93
CA ARG A 37 -1.37 -16.94 -29.67
C ARG A 37 0.00 -17.15 -29.02
N HIS A 38 0.70 -16.08 -28.65
CA HIS A 38 1.99 -16.19 -27.95
C HIS A 38 1.86 -16.93 -26.61
N ARG A 39 0.81 -16.62 -25.84
CA ARG A 39 0.52 -17.30 -24.57
C ARG A 39 0.28 -18.81 -24.75
N LEU A 40 -0.49 -19.20 -25.77
CA LEU A 40 -0.73 -20.60 -26.12
C LEU A 40 0.55 -21.32 -26.59
N GLN A 41 1.50 -20.58 -27.16
CA GLN A 41 2.83 -21.07 -27.53
C GLN A 41 3.82 -21.14 -26.35
N GLY A 42 3.35 -20.89 -25.12
CA GLY A 42 4.17 -20.95 -23.91
C GLY A 42 4.92 -19.65 -23.58
N VAL A 43 4.69 -18.56 -24.31
CA VAL A 43 5.31 -17.27 -23.99
C VAL A 43 4.71 -16.72 -22.70
N GLN A 44 5.53 -16.66 -21.67
CA GLN A 44 5.14 -16.17 -20.35
C GLN A 44 4.80 -14.68 -20.33
N ALA A 45 4.09 -14.26 -19.28
CA ALA A 45 3.85 -12.84 -19.04
C ALA A 45 5.15 -12.08 -18.91
N ARG A 46 5.18 -10.85 -19.44
CA ARG A 46 6.38 -10.02 -19.34
C ARG A 46 6.78 -9.86 -17.87
N THR A 47 5.83 -9.60 -16.99
CA THR A 47 6.08 -9.50 -15.54
C THR A 47 6.69 -10.78 -14.96
N ALA A 48 6.24 -11.96 -15.40
CA ALA A 48 6.80 -13.24 -15.00
C ALA A 48 8.20 -13.47 -15.60
N ALA A 49 8.41 -13.21 -16.88
CA ALA A 49 9.72 -13.37 -17.53
C ALA A 49 10.80 -12.46 -16.95
N PHE A 50 10.41 -11.31 -16.36
CA PHE A 50 11.33 -10.38 -15.71
C PHE A 50 11.37 -10.56 -14.17
N CYS A 51 10.76 -11.60 -13.59
CA CYS A 51 10.76 -11.80 -12.14
C CYS A 51 12.17 -12.10 -11.61
N ASP A 52 12.95 -12.91 -12.32
CA ASP A 52 14.30 -13.32 -11.93
C ASP A 52 15.31 -12.16 -11.99
N LEU A 53 14.96 -11.06 -12.66
CA LEU A 53 15.75 -9.84 -12.74
C LEU A 53 15.43 -8.86 -11.61
N GLN A 54 14.47 -9.17 -10.75
CA GLN A 54 14.15 -8.37 -9.58
C GLN A 54 15.12 -8.70 -8.45
N ARG A 55 15.57 -7.67 -7.73
CA ARG A 55 16.48 -7.85 -6.59
C ARG A 55 15.79 -8.52 -5.40
N LEU A 56 14.55 -8.14 -5.13
CA LEU A 56 13.70 -8.83 -4.19
C LEU A 56 12.79 -9.79 -4.95
N SER A 57 12.58 -10.98 -4.38
CA SER A 57 11.64 -11.93 -4.94
C SER A 57 10.20 -11.37 -4.87
N PRO A 58 9.28 -11.86 -5.73
CA PRO A 58 7.88 -11.43 -5.66
C PRO A 58 7.25 -11.61 -4.26
N ASP A 59 7.61 -12.67 -3.53
CA ASP A 59 7.15 -12.91 -2.16
C ASP A 59 7.70 -11.88 -1.17
N GLN A 60 8.98 -11.52 -1.29
CA GLN A 60 9.59 -10.50 -0.44
C GLN A 60 8.99 -9.12 -0.70
N GLU A 61 8.77 -8.75 -1.96
CA GLU A 61 8.10 -7.51 -2.30
C GLU A 61 6.65 -7.49 -1.80
N ALA A 62 5.92 -8.61 -1.90
CA ALA A 62 4.56 -8.72 -1.39
C ALA A 62 4.50 -8.52 0.13
N LYS A 63 5.42 -9.14 0.89
CA LYS A 63 5.55 -8.93 2.34
C LYS A 63 5.90 -7.49 2.70
N LEU A 64 6.78 -6.86 1.93
CA LEU A 64 7.13 -5.46 2.13
C LEU A 64 5.94 -4.53 1.82
N ALA A 65 5.16 -4.81 0.78
CA ALA A 65 3.94 -4.08 0.46
C ALA A 65 2.89 -4.23 1.56
N GLU A 66 2.72 -5.45 2.10
CA GLU A 66 1.83 -5.70 3.23
C GLU A 66 2.27 -4.94 4.48
N TRP A 67 3.58 -4.93 4.78
CA TRP A 67 4.12 -4.12 5.86
C TRP A 67 3.77 -2.63 5.69
N VAL A 68 3.87 -2.08 4.47
CA VAL A 68 3.46 -0.68 4.20
C VAL A 68 1.96 -0.48 4.49
N ARG A 69 1.10 -1.41 4.09
CA ARG A 69 -0.35 -1.34 4.37
C ARG A 69 -0.63 -1.37 5.87
N ILE A 70 0.02 -2.26 6.62
CA ILE A 70 -0.11 -2.36 8.08
C ILE A 70 0.34 -1.06 8.75
N GLN A 71 1.50 -0.52 8.37
CA GLN A 71 1.99 0.75 8.92
C GLN A 71 1.03 1.90 8.63
N HIS A 72 0.44 1.95 7.43
CA HIS A 72 -0.60 2.91 7.10
C HIS A 72 -1.85 2.75 7.99
N ALA A 73 -2.33 1.52 8.21
CA ALA A 73 -3.47 1.24 9.09
C ALA A 73 -3.20 1.69 10.54
N LEU A 74 -1.95 1.58 10.99
CA LEU A 74 -1.50 2.03 12.30
C LEU A 74 -1.29 3.56 12.41
N GLY A 75 -1.52 4.32 11.32
CA GLY A 75 -1.27 5.76 11.28
C GLY A 75 0.21 6.14 11.17
N LEU A 76 1.09 5.18 10.89
CA LEU A 76 2.55 5.33 10.81
C LEU A 76 3.05 5.08 9.37
N ALA A 77 2.32 5.58 8.37
CA ALA A 77 2.63 5.35 6.96
C ALA A 77 4.10 5.68 6.63
N PRO A 78 4.88 4.71 6.10
CA PRO A 78 6.31 4.88 5.92
C PRO A 78 6.63 5.79 4.73
N THR A 79 7.74 6.51 4.83
CA THR A 79 8.31 7.30 3.75
C THR A 79 8.97 6.42 2.68
N HIS A 80 9.20 6.99 1.49
CA HIS A 80 9.95 6.33 0.42
C HIS A 80 11.35 5.87 0.89
N GLN A 81 12.02 6.69 1.71
CA GLN A 81 13.34 6.37 2.24
C GLN A 81 13.29 5.19 3.21
N GLN A 82 12.29 5.14 4.10
CA GLN A 82 12.12 4.03 5.03
C GLN A 82 11.88 2.72 4.28
N VAL A 83 10.99 2.70 3.28
CA VAL A 83 10.75 1.50 2.46
C VAL A 83 12.03 1.05 1.75
N ARG A 84 12.82 1.98 1.21
CA ARG A 84 14.11 1.69 0.58
C ARG A 84 15.13 1.12 1.58
N VAL A 85 15.19 1.64 2.80
CA VAL A 85 16.07 1.12 3.86
C VAL A 85 15.64 -0.31 4.25
N PHE A 86 14.34 -0.55 4.42
CA PHE A 86 13.83 -1.88 4.74
C PHE A 86 14.09 -2.90 3.62
N ALA A 87 13.87 -2.52 2.37
CA ALA A 87 14.22 -3.35 1.23
C ALA A 87 15.72 -3.68 1.23
N GLY A 88 16.59 -2.71 1.54
CA GLY A 88 18.04 -2.92 1.65
C GLY A 88 18.41 -3.89 2.77
N ARG A 89 17.71 -3.83 3.91
CA ARG A 89 17.90 -4.78 5.02
C ARG A 89 17.49 -6.20 4.64
N ILE A 90 16.42 -6.38 3.87
CA ILE A 90 16.00 -7.70 3.37
C ILE A 90 17.10 -8.28 2.46
N LEU A 91 17.63 -7.48 1.54
CA LEU A 91 18.71 -7.90 0.64
C LEU A 91 19.98 -8.30 1.42
N HIS A 92 20.37 -7.47 2.39
CA HIS A 92 21.54 -7.73 3.22
C HIS A 92 21.40 -9.03 4.00
N ALA A 93 20.21 -9.34 4.51
CA ALA A 93 19.93 -10.59 5.22
C ALA A 93 20.08 -11.85 4.33
N ILE A 94 20.01 -11.70 3.00
CA ILE A 94 20.16 -12.79 2.02
C ILE A 94 21.58 -12.80 1.43
N GLY A 95 22.47 -11.92 1.90
CA GLY A 95 23.86 -11.82 1.44
C GLY A 95 24.07 -10.87 0.27
N ASP A 96 23.05 -10.12 -0.16
CA ASP A 96 23.17 -9.08 -1.17
C ASP A 96 23.44 -7.72 -0.50
N THR A 97 24.67 -7.24 -0.60
CA THR A 97 25.12 -5.98 0.01
C THR A 97 25.04 -4.77 -0.93
N GLU A 98 24.62 -4.97 -2.18
CA GLU A 98 24.61 -3.90 -3.17
C GLU A 98 23.52 -2.85 -2.87
N PRO A 99 23.78 -1.55 -3.08
CA PRO A 99 22.81 -0.51 -2.79
C PRO A 99 21.62 -0.58 -3.74
N ILE A 100 20.40 -0.37 -3.23
CA ILE A 100 19.18 -0.36 -4.04
C ILE A 100 19.26 0.72 -5.14
N GLY A 101 18.84 0.41 -6.36
CA GLY A 101 18.85 1.39 -7.47
C GLY A 101 17.91 2.58 -7.23
N LYS A 102 18.22 3.77 -7.76
CA LYS A 102 17.40 5.00 -7.57
C LYS A 102 15.95 4.83 -8.04
N GLY A 103 15.73 4.12 -9.14
CA GLY A 103 14.39 3.85 -9.70
C GLY A 103 13.62 2.71 -9.03
N TRP A 104 14.20 2.02 -8.05
CA TRP A 104 13.60 0.82 -7.48
C TRP A 104 12.25 1.09 -6.83
N ILE A 105 12.08 2.22 -6.11
CA ILE A 105 10.81 2.54 -5.44
C ILE A 105 9.67 2.77 -6.43
N GLN A 106 9.94 3.43 -7.55
CA GLN A 106 8.95 3.63 -8.62
C GLN A 106 8.54 2.30 -9.24
N ALA A 107 9.52 1.42 -9.45
CA ALA A 107 9.29 0.08 -9.97
C ALA A 107 8.50 -0.80 -8.98
N PHE A 108 8.81 -0.71 -7.69
CA PHE A 108 8.09 -1.36 -6.60
C PHE A 108 6.62 -0.93 -6.56
N LEU A 109 6.33 0.37 -6.64
CA LEU A 109 4.96 0.89 -6.68
C LEU A 109 4.20 0.45 -7.93
N LYS A 110 4.89 0.37 -9.08
CA LYS A 110 4.29 -0.15 -10.32
C LYS A 110 3.93 -1.63 -10.21
N ARG A 111 4.71 -2.42 -9.48
CA ARG A 111 4.45 -3.85 -9.25
C ARG A 111 3.42 -4.11 -8.15
N ASN A 112 3.32 -3.22 -7.17
CA ASN A 112 2.45 -3.34 -6.00
C ASN A 112 1.36 -2.26 -6.00
N PRO A 113 0.31 -2.39 -6.86
CA PRO A 113 -0.74 -1.39 -6.99
C PRO A 113 -1.63 -1.26 -5.73
N SER A 114 -1.46 -2.15 -4.75
CA SER A 114 -2.07 -2.06 -3.41
C SER A 114 -1.49 -0.93 -2.55
N VAL A 115 -0.34 -0.38 -2.95
CA VAL A 115 0.36 0.72 -2.28
C VAL A 115 0.40 1.94 -3.21
N LYS A 116 0.09 3.12 -2.69
CA LYS A 116 0.17 4.39 -3.42
C LYS A 116 0.91 5.44 -2.62
N VAL A 117 1.41 6.44 -3.35
CA VAL A 117 1.96 7.66 -2.75
C VAL A 117 0.81 8.52 -2.22
N GLN A 118 0.93 8.93 -0.96
CA GLN A 118 -0.03 9.77 -0.27
C GLN A 118 0.70 10.95 0.38
N ARG A 119 -0.02 12.05 0.60
CA ARG A 119 0.50 13.19 1.38
C ARG A 119 0.30 12.87 2.85
N SER A 120 1.36 12.93 3.64
CA SER A 120 1.23 12.84 5.09
C SER A 120 0.63 14.14 5.62
N ARG A 121 -0.29 14.02 6.57
CA ARG A 121 -0.70 15.16 7.39
C ARG A 121 0.22 15.20 8.60
N PRO A 122 0.92 16.33 8.86
CA PRO A 122 1.69 16.45 10.08
C PRO A 122 0.74 16.31 11.27
N ILE A 123 1.05 15.39 12.17
CA ILE A 123 0.43 15.33 13.49
C ILE A 123 1.35 16.12 14.42
N ASP A 124 0.77 17.00 15.24
CA ASP A 124 1.53 17.76 16.24
C ASP A 124 2.27 16.76 17.15
N SER A 125 3.59 16.91 17.25
CA SER A 125 4.46 16.04 18.05
C SER A 125 4.06 16.05 19.52
N ARG A 126 3.48 17.15 20.04
CA ARG A 126 2.92 17.20 21.40
C ARG A 126 1.76 16.24 21.57
N ARG A 127 0.93 16.02 20.54
CA ARG A 127 -0.18 15.05 20.59
C ARG A 127 0.33 13.62 20.66
N ILE A 128 1.36 13.29 19.88
CA ILE A 128 1.96 11.95 19.91
C ILE A 128 2.65 11.69 21.25
N ASN A 129 3.45 12.64 21.73
CA ASN A 129 4.23 12.48 22.96
C ASN A 129 3.37 12.60 24.24
N GLY A 130 2.27 13.34 24.20
CA GLY A 130 1.35 13.51 25.34
C GLY A 130 0.37 12.36 25.52
N ALA A 131 0.15 11.53 24.49
CA ALA A 131 -0.78 10.40 24.51
C ALA A 131 -0.10 9.10 24.98
N SER A 132 0.53 9.11 26.16
CA SER A 132 1.07 7.87 26.74
C SER A 132 -0.06 7.00 27.34
N THR A 133 0.14 5.68 27.37
CA THR A 133 -0.83 4.74 27.93
C THR A 133 -1.16 5.03 29.39
N GLU A 134 -0.20 5.55 30.15
CA GLU A 134 -0.38 5.95 31.55
C GLU A 134 -1.27 7.19 31.65
N VAL A 135 -0.97 8.23 30.87
CA VAL A 135 -1.75 9.48 30.82
C VAL A 135 -3.19 9.22 30.40
N ILE A 136 -3.39 8.40 29.35
CA ILE A 136 -4.74 8.04 28.87
C ILE A 136 -5.50 7.28 29.96
N ARG A 137 -4.87 6.28 30.58
CA ARG A 137 -5.50 5.46 31.61
C ARG A 137 -5.87 6.27 32.84
N ASP A 138 -4.98 7.15 33.29
CA ASP A 138 -5.21 8.00 34.45
C ASP A 138 -6.29 9.05 34.17
N TRP A 139 -6.35 9.59 32.96
CA TRP A 139 -7.44 10.46 32.53
C TRP A 139 -8.80 9.73 32.55
N PHE A 140 -8.89 8.49 32.07
CA PHE A 140 -10.13 7.72 32.11
C PHE A 140 -10.59 7.39 33.54
N LYS A 141 -9.68 7.31 34.53
CA LYS A 141 -10.07 7.17 35.94
C LYS A 141 -10.82 8.40 36.44
N LEU A 142 -10.48 9.60 35.96
CA LEU A 142 -11.20 10.83 36.31
C LEU A 142 -12.66 10.80 35.81
N LEU A 143 -12.91 10.21 34.63
CA LEU A 143 -14.27 10.03 34.12
C LEU A 143 -15.12 9.05 34.93
N ALA A 144 -14.48 8.18 35.74
CA ALA A 144 -15.17 7.22 36.60
C ALA A 144 -15.59 7.80 37.96
N ILE A 145 -15.18 9.04 38.28
CA ILE A 145 -15.56 9.74 39.51
C ILE A 145 -17.09 9.89 39.58
N PRO A 146 -17.76 9.56 40.71
CA PRO A 146 -19.22 9.55 40.83
C PRO A 146 -19.91 10.84 40.36
N GLU A 147 -19.32 11.98 40.70
CA GLU A 147 -19.79 13.33 40.38
C GLU A 147 -19.79 13.57 38.86
N ILE A 148 -18.72 13.14 38.17
CA ILE A 148 -18.59 13.27 36.71
C ILE A 148 -19.47 12.23 36.00
N LYS A 149 -19.56 11.02 36.55
CA LYS A 149 -20.41 9.95 36.03
C LYS A 149 -21.91 10.33 36.11
N GLY A 150 -22.29 11.11 37.11
CA GLY A 150 -23.64 11.65 37.30
C GLY A 150 -24.06 12.68 36.24
N ILE A 151 -23.11 13.30 35.52
CA ILE A 151 -23.42 14.19 34.40
C ILE A 151 -23.99 13.33 33.26
N LYS A 152 -25.25 13.58 32.88
CA LYS A 152 -25.92 12.88 31.77
C LYS A 152 -25.09 13.02 30.49
N PRO A 153 -24.96 11.96 29.66
CA PRO A 153 -24.21 12.03 28.40
C PRO A 153 -24.63 13.19 27.49
N ALA A 154 -25.92 13.55 27.48
CA ALA A 154 -26.45 14.68 26.71
C ALA A 154 -25.89 16.06 27.13
N ASN A 155 -25.32 16.16 28.34
CA ASN A 155 -24.74 17.38 28.90
C ASN A 155 -23.20 17.33 28.91
N ARG A 156 -22.60 16.35 28.23
CA ARG A 156 -21.14 16.23 28.11
C ARG A 156 -20.71 16.81 26.76
N TYR A 157 -20.04 17.94 26.81
CA TYR A 157 -19.52 18.62 25.63
C TYR A 157 -18.01 18.44 25.57
N ASN A 158 -17.50 18.05 24.40
CA ASN A 158 -16.08 18.15 24.14
C ASN A 158 -15.75 19.60 23.78
N MET A 159 -14.66 20.11 24.32
CA MET A 159 -14.14 21.43 23.99
C MET A 159 -12.70 21.22 23.56
N ASP A 160 -12.46 21.18 22.25
CA ASP A 160 -11.15 21.04 21.66
C ASP A 160 -10.83 22.23 20.76
N GLU A 161 -9.60 22.73 20.87
CA GLU A 161 -9.09 23.72 19.92
C GLU A 161 -8.75 23.02 18.60
N THR A 162 -9.40 23.46 17.54
CA THR A 162 -8.97 23.12 16.18
C THR A 162 -7.82 24.06 15.81
N GLY A 163 -6.58 23.61 16.03
CA GLY A 163 -5.39 24.33 15.59
C GLY A 163 -5.31 24.37 14.07
N ILE A 164 -5.63 25.52 13.46
CA ILE A 164 -5.33 25.78 12.06
C ILE A 164 -3.90 26.33 12.00
N LEU A 165 -2.96 25.49 11.57
CA LEU A 165 -1.57 25.93 11.32
C LEU A 165 -1.49 26.63 9.96
N GLU A 166 -1.73 27.95 9.93
CA GLU A 166 -1.44 28.76 8.74
C GLU A 166 0.06 28.69 8.41
N GLY A 167 0.39 28.26 7.19
CA GLY A 167 1.77 28.23 6.67
C GLY A 167 2.53 26.90 6.78
N GLN A 168 2.01 25.86 7.45
CA GLN A 168 2.63 24.52 7.39
C GLN A 168 2.07 23.70 6.22
N GLY A 169 2.88 23.59 5.16
CA GLY A 169 2.61 22.65 4.07
C GLY A 169 2.77 21.20 4.52
N SER A 170 1.80 20.35 4.18
CA SER A 170 1.90 18.89 4.25
C SER A 170 2.94 18.39 3.23
N ASN A 171 4.23 18.42 3.58
CA ASN A 171 5.30 18.26 2.60
C ASN A 171 5.94 16.86 2.56
N GLY A 172 5.48 15.92 3.40
CA GLY A 172 5.98 14.54 3.39
C GLY A 172 5.17 13.64 2.46
N LEU A 173 5.83 13.06 1.45
CA LEU A 173 5.22 11.95 0.69
C LEU A 173 5.48 10.63 1.43
N VAL A 174 4.40 9.94 1.76
CA VAL A 174 4.40 8.62 2.40
C VAL A 174 3.76 7.59 1.47
N LEU A 175 4.00 6.32 1.77
CA LEU A 175 3.42 5.19 1.06
C LEU A 175 2.31 4.61 1.93
N GLY A 176 1.11 4.47 1.36
CA GLY A 176 -0.08 3.99 2.06
C GLY A 176 -0.99 3.15 1.18
N MET A 177 -2.13 2.72 1.72
CA MET A 177 -3.08 1.87 0.98
C MET A 177 -3.63 2.59 -0.25
N SER A 178 -3.84 1.85 -1.34
CA SER A 178 -4.32 2.44 -2.59
C SER A 178 -5.80 2.84 -2.61
N GLU A 179 -6.56 2.39 -1.60
CA GLU A 179 -8.01 2.60 -1.41
C GLU A 179 -8.35 3.92 -0.69
N THR A 180 -7.40 4.49 0.05
CA THR A 180 -7.59 5.76 0.76
C THR A 180 -7.49 6.94 -0.21
N LYS A 181 -8.43 7.89 -0.12
CA LYS A 181 -8.35 9.16 -0.86
C LYS A 181 -7.17 9.98 -0.32
N SER A 182 -6.23 10.33 -1.21
CA SER A 182 -5.11 11.25 -0.93
C SER A 182 -5.58 12.65 -0.61
#